data_AF-A0A7M7JRP6-F1
#
_entry.id   AF-A0A7M7JRP6-F1
#
_cell.length_a   1.000
_cell.length_b   1.000
_cell.length_c   1.000
_cell.angle_alpha   90.00
_cell.angle_beta   90.00
_cell.angle_gamma   90.00
#
_symmetry.space_group_name_H-M   'P 1'
#
loop_
_entity.id
_entity.type
_entity.pdbx_description
1 polymer ?
#
loop_
_entity_poly.entity_id
_entity_poly.type
_entity_poly.pdbx_seq_one_letter_code
_entity_poly.pdbx_strand_id
1 'polypeptide(L)'
;MRPVYIRGVERDVELISEDDNKMPNEAITLKDSDAVFALRTLTMRSAIIPGPSNSLRECSLGIVYGNSARLLKENEQIVKNGSKYTHEWTFYVKPYNDSWDMSALLREVVFVTDPVYPSTRLTQAPYQVTHIGWGEYNASVQLFFNKPFSTKRPLVLYHTIILVQSLSQKNASPATQEGLEDRAQNYIVVPFIQTEYYDEIVVTSPTPEQRDAIGRAYRGNVTIGPECPYELPRERTIAKIKSVKKEIEAEIARMKKEILANIRECKELRSSIVQLNMTNL
;
A
#
# COMPACT_ATOMS: atom_id res chain seq x y z
N MET A 1 -18.47 -5.19 -23.63
CA MET A 1 -17.31 -5.13 -22.70
C MET A 1 -16.15 -4.46 -23.42
N ARG A 2 -15.33 -3.61 -22.77
CA ARG A 2 -14.11 -3.09 -23.43
C ARG A 2 -13.10 -4.23 -23.55
N PRO A 3 -12.37 -4.36 -24.67
CA PRO A 3 -11.44 -5.47 -24.87
C PRO A 3 -10.26 -5.43 -23.88
N VAL A 4 -9.92 -4.25 -23.37
CA VAL A 4 -8.95 -4.04 -22.29
C VAL A 4 -9.58 -3.11 -21.25
N TYR A 5 -9.56 -3.50 -19.97
CA TYR A 5 -10.13 -2.71 -18.87
C TYR A 5 -9.43 -2.99 -17.53
N ILE A 6 -9.71 -2.17 -16.52
CA ILE A 6 -9.29 -2.40 -15.14
C ILE A 6 -10.34 -3.22 -14.41
N ARG A 7 -9.96 -4.35 -13.81
CA ARG A 7 -10.80 -5.07 -12.86
C ARG A 7 -10.46 -4.61 -11.45
N GLY A 8 -11.09 -3.49 -11.05
CA GLY A 8 -10.95 -3.00 -9.69
C GLY A 8 -11.43 -4.07 -8.71
N VAL A 9 -10.69 -4.26 -7.62
CA VAL A 9 -11.20 -5.01 -6.47
C VAL A 9 -12.44 -4.26 -5.97
N GLU A 10 -13.59 -4.93 -6.00
CA GLU A 10 -14.87 -4.40 -5.53
C GLU A 10 -14.65 -3.87 -4.10
N ARG A 11 -14.76 -2.55 -3.96
CA ARG A 11 -14.61 -1.86 -2.67
C ARG A 11 -15.95 -2.00 -1.95
N ASP A 12 -16.25 -3.19 -1.46
CA ASP A 12 -17.36 -3.41 -0.54
C ASP A 12 -16.97 -2.78 0.80
N VAL A 13 -17.20 -1.47 0.90
CA VAL A 13 -17.41 -0.82 2.19
C VAL A 13 -18.85 -1.13 2.57
N GLU A 14 -19.09 -2.33 3.09
CA GLU A 14 -20.32 -2.58 3.83
C GLU A 14 -20.22 -1.85 5.17
N LEU A 15 -20.96 -0.75 5.27
CA LEU A 15 -21.36 -0.16 6.54
C LEU A 15 -22.35 -1.12 7.20
N ILE A 16 -21.85 -2.05 8.01
CA ILE A 16 -22.71 -2.78 8.94
C ILE A 16 -22.80 -1.93 10.21
N SER A 17 -23.89 -1.19 10.32
CA SER A 17 -24.40 -0.73 11.62
C SER A 17 -24.99 -1.94 12.35
N GLU A 18 -24.36 -2.38 13.42
CA GLU A 18 -25.01 -3.26 14.40
C GLU A 18 -24.69 -2.78 15.83
N ASP A 19 -25.76 -2.78 16.61
CA ASP A 19 -26.01 -2.10 17.88
C ASP A 19 -25.08 -2.41 19.06
N ASP A 20 -25.03 -1.43 19.96
CA ASP A 20 -24.52 -1.50 21.33
C ASP A 20 -25.27 -2.55 22.19
N ASN A 21 -24.61 -3.67 22.50
CA ASN A 21 -24.54 -4.31 23.84
C ASN A 21 -24.19 -5.80 23.74
N LYS A 22 -22.89 -6.14 23.73
CA LYS A 22 -22.39 -7.34 24.44
C LYS A 22 -20.86 -7.34 24.54
N MET A 23 -20.37 -7.51 25.74
CA MET A 23 -18.97 -7.78 26.08
C MET A 23 -18.90 -9.18 26.75
N PRO A 24 -17.73 -9.81 26.83
CA PRO A 24 -17.21 -10.71 25.80
C PRO A 24 -17.14 -12.15 26.33
N ASN A 25 -17.29 -13.15 25.46
CA ASN A 25 -16.73 -14.50 25.60
C ASN A 25 -17.29 -15.34 24.47
N GLU A 26 -16.44 -15.66 23.48
CA GLU A 26 -16.38 -16.92 22.75
C GLU A 26 -15.51 -16.73 21.50
N ALA A 27 -14.93 -17.85 21.06
CA ALA A 27 -13.86 -17.96 20.09
C ALA A 27 -13.97 -17.00 18.88
N ILE A 28 -12.81 -16.50 18.44
CA ILE A 28 -12.65 -15.84 17.14
C ILE A 28 -12.91 -16.90 16.07
N THR A 29 -14.16 -17.08 15.68
CA THR A 29 -14.53 -17.86 14.51
C THR A 29 -14.15 -17.03 13.29
N LEU A 30 -13.26 -17.57 12.46
CA LEU A 30 -12.83 -16.99 11.18
C LEU A 30 -14.08 -16.71 10.33
N LYS A 31 -14.47 -15.43 10.23
CA LYS A 31 -15.64 -14.99 9.48
C LYS A 31 -15.42 -15.17 7.97
N ASP A 32 -16.50 -15.53 7.30
CA ASP A 32 -16.69 -15.95 5.90
C ASP A 32 -15.95 -15.17 4.80
N SER A 33 -15.33 -14.04 5.09
CA SER A 33 -14.47 -13.27 4.18
C SER A 33 -13.25 -14.07 3.68
N ASP A 34 -12.66 -14.90 4.54
CA ASP A 34 -11.54 -15.77 4.15
C ASP A 34 -12.02 -16.94 3.28
N ALA A 35 -13.25 -17.41 3.47
CA ALA A 35 -13.84 -18.48 2.69
C ALA A 35 -14.19 -18.03 1.27
N VAL A 36 -14.68 -16.79 1.09
CA VAL A 36 -14.91 -16.19 -0.24
C VAL A 36 -13.58 -15.96 -0.98
N PHE A 37 -12.53 -15.54 -0.26
CA PHE A 37 -11.17 -15.40 -0.81
C PHE A 37 -10.53 -16.77 -1.14
N ALA A 38 -10.75 -17.79 -0.30
CA ALA A 38 -10.30 -19.17 -0.52
C ALA A 38 -11.05 -19.85 -1.68
N LEU A 39 -12.36 -19.63 -1.84
CA LEU A 39 -13.11 -20.13 -3.00
C LEU A 39 -12.67 -19.46 -4.31
N ARG A 40 -12.31 -18.17 -4.27
CA ARG A 40 -11.75 -17.46 -5.45
C ARG A 40 -10.34 -17.92 -5.81
N THR A 41 -9.47 -18.21 -4.83
CA THR A 41 -8.14 -18.79 -5.09
C THR A 41 -8.22 -20.23 -5.63
N LEU A 42 -9.22 -21.01 -5.22
CA LEU A 42 -9.53 -22.32 -5.83
C LEU A 42 -10.03 -22.19 -7.27
N THR A 43 -10.76 -21.12 -7.59
CA THR A 43 -11.19 -20.81 -8.97
C THR A 43 -10.01 -20.33 -9.83
N MET A 44 -8.99 -19.70 -9.26
CA MET A 44 -7.74 -19.37 -9.98
C MET A 44 -6.88 -20.61 -10.29
N ARG A 45 -6.94 -21.68 -9.47
CA ARG A 45 -6.17 -22.93 -9.72
C ARG A 45 -6.57 -23.63 -11.01
N SER A 46 -7.80 -23.45 -11.50
CA SER A 46 -8.26 -24.08 -12.76
C SER A 46 -7.90 -23.30 -14.01
N ALA A 47 -7.34 -22.08 -13.91
CA ALA A 47 -6.99 -21.23 -15.05
C ALA A 47 -5.56 -21.44 -15.60
N ILE A 48 -4.74 -22.31 -14.98
CA ILE A 48 -3.33 -22.52 -15.33
C ILE A 48 -3.04 -23.96 -15.82
N ILE A 49 -4.07 -24.76 -16.14
CA ILE A 49 -3.88 -26.04 -16.82
C ILE A 49 -4.14 -25.83 -18.32
N PRO A 50 -3.14 -25.94 -19.22
CA PRO A 50 -3.40 -25.94 -20.65
C PRO A 50 -3.98 -27.31 -21.04
N GLY A 51 -5.26 -27.49 -20.78
CA GLY A 51 -6.07 -28.58 -21.33
C GLY A 51 -6.57 -28.22 -22.72
N PRO A 52 -6.69 -29.17 -23.66
CA PRO A 52 -7.18 -28.92 -25.01
C PRO A 52 -8.71 -28.92 -25.02
N SER A 53 -9.35 -27.98 -24.33
CA SER A 53 -10.74 -27.59 -24.63
C SER A 53 -11.08 -26.26 -23.97
N ASN A 54 -11.32 -25.27 -24.83
CA ASN A 54 -12.22 -24.12 -24.62
C ASN A 54 -12.04 -23.28 -23.33
N SER A 55 -11.59 -22.02 -23.51
CA SER A 55 -11.84 -20.81 -22.68
C SER A 55 -10.74 -20.19 -21.80
N LEU A 56 -9.59 -19.80 -22.39
CA LEU A 56 -8.92 -18.56 -21.92
C LEU A 56 -9.72 -17.35 -22.41
N ARG A 57 -10.90 -17.12 -21.81
CA ARG A 57 -11.77 -15.99 -22.16
C ARG A 57 -11.16 -14.66 -21.72
N GLU A 58 -10.21 -14.65 -20.80
CA GLU A 58 -9.61 -13.43 -20.24
C GLU A 58 -8.16 -13.69 -19.83
N CYS A 59 -7.30 -12.68 -19.98
CA CYS A 59 -5.95 -12.64 -19.39
C CYS A 59 -5.86 -11.42 -18.46
N SER A 60 -5.42 -11.61 -17.21
CA SER A 60 -5.20 -10.52 -16.25
C SER A 60 -3.70 -10.29 -16.01
N LEU A 61 -3.31 -9.02 -15.93
CA LEU A 61 -1.94 -8.57 -15.68
C LEU A 61 -1.96 -7.67 -14.44
N GLY A 62 -1.35 -8.14 -13.34
CA GLY A 62 -1.33 -7.41 -12.07
C GLY A 62 -0.37 -6.23 -12.09
N ILE A 63 -0.85 -5.06 -11.69
CA ILE A 63 -0.09 -3.80 -11.56
C ILE A 63 -0.22 -3.24 -10.15
N VAL A 64 0.78 -2.44 -9.76
CA VAL A 64 0.74 -1.62 -8.55
C VAL A 64 0.95 -0.17 -8.93
N TYR A 65 0.14 0.71 -8.37
CA TYR A 65 0.29 2.15 -8.52
C TYR A 65 0.05 2.86 -7.19
N GLY A 66 0.65 4.01 -7.03
CA GLY A 66 0.56 4.76 -5.79
C GLY A 66 1.77 5.66 -5.60
N ASN A 67 1.87 6.28 -4.43
CA ASN A 67 2.96 7.20 -4.13
C ASN A 67 3.76 6.79 -2.90
N SER A 68 5.04 7.10 -2.93
CA SER A 68 5.86 7.24 -1.74
C SER A 68 6.10 8.71 -1.47
N ALA A 69 6.27 9.08 -0.21
CA ALA A 69 6.64 10.42 0.19
C ALA A 69 7.62 10.37 1.36
N ARG A 70 8.58 11.30 1.34
CA ARG A 70 9.62 11.47 2.35
C ARG A 70 9.62 12.91 2.81
N LEU A 71 9.68 13.10 4.12
CA LEU A 71 9.86 14.43 4.71
C LEU A 71 11.26 14.95 4.41
N LEU A 72 11.35 16.14 3.83
CA LEU A 72 12.62 16.83 3.56
C LEU A 72 13.21 17.34 4.86
N LYS A 73 14.54 17.23 4.99
CA LYS A 73 15.27 17.85 6.10
C LYS A 73 15.28 19.37 5.95
N GLU A 74 15.51 20.09 7.05
CA GLU A 74 15.47 21.56 7.04
C GLU A 74 16.43 22.20 6.03
N ASN A 75 17.59 21.58 5.80
CA ASN A 75 18.57 22.02 4.80
C ASN A 75 18.19 21.67 3.34
N GLU A 76 17.24 20.77 3.12
CA GLU A 76 16.74 20.34 1.81
C GLU A 76 15.42 21.04 1.44
N GLN A 77 14.77 21.67 2.43
CA GLN A 77 13.49 22.34 2.24
C GLN A 77 13.66 23.59 1.39
N ILE A 78 12.90 23.66 0.30
CA ILE A 78 12.92 24.76 -0.65
C ILE A 78 11.75 25.70 -0.36
N VAL A 79 12.02 26.99 -0.29
CA VAL A 79 10.97 28.02 -0.28
C VAL A 79 10.81 28.54 -1.70
N LYS A 80 9.64 28.32 -2.29
CA LYS A 80 9.31 28.81 -3.64
C LYS A 80 7.94 29.46 -3.61
N ASN A 81 7.82 30.64 -4.22
CA ASN A 81 6.58 31.42 -4.25
C ASN A 81 5.97 31.69 -2.85
N GLY A 82 6.81 31.86 -1.83
CA GLY A 82 6.38 32.09 -0.44
C GLY A 82 5.89 30.84 0.29
N SER A 83 5.83 29.67 -0.36
CA SER A 83 5.46 28.39 0.26
C SER A 83 6.70 27.54 0.53
N LYS A 84 6.71 26.89 1.70
CA LYS A 84 7.76 25.96 2.12
C LYS A 84 7.41 24.54 1.67
N TYR A 85 8.25 23.97 0.82
CA TYR A 85 8.09 22.60 0.31
C TYR A 85 8.64 21.64 1.35
N THR A 86 7.79 20.74 1.85
CA THR A 86 8.08 19.92 3.04
C THR A 86 8.38 18.48 2.70
N HIS A 87 7.86 17.95 1.60
CA HIS A 87 8.00 16.55 1.21
C HIS A 87 8.57 16.43 -0.20
N GLU A 88 9.35 15.38 -0.42
CA GLU A 88 9.60 14.82 -1.75
C GLU A 88 8.70 13.60 -1.90
N TRP A 89 7.96 13.51 -2.99
CA TRP A 89 7.07 12.38 -3.25
C TRP A 89 7.28 11.86 -4.66
N THR A 90 7.14 10.55 -4.80
CA THR A 90 7.26 9.84 -6.07
C THR A 90 5.96 9.12 -6.36
N PHE A 91 5.32 9.44 -7.49
CA PHE A 91 4.13 8.76 -7.98
C PHE A 91 4.52 7.79 -9.09
N TYR A 92 4.07 6.54 -9.01
CA TYR A 92 4.53 5.48 -9.92
C TYR A 92 3.43 4.49 -10.27
N VAL A 93 3.66 3.79 -11.38
CA VAL A 93 2.98 2.55 -11.76
C VAL A 93 4.04 1.52 -12.15
N LYS A 94 3.90 0.30 -11.65
CA LYS A 94 4.86 -0.79 -11.86
C LYS A 94 4.13 -2.12 -12.01
N PRO A 95 4.74 -3.13 -12.64
CA PRO A 95 4.18 -4.47 -12.61
C PRO A 95 4.12 -4.94 -11.15
N TYR A 96 3.12 -5.75 -10.80
CA TYR A 96 2.99 -6.25 -9.43
C TYR A 96 4.21 -7.08 -8.99
N ASN A 97 4.86 -7.75 -9.94
CA ASN A 97 6.11 -8.47 -9.76
C ASN A 97 7.05 -8.26 -10.94
N ASP A 98 8.32 -8.59 -10.75
CA ASP A 98 9.35 -8.47 -11.81
C ASP A 98 9.24 -9.59 -12.86
N SER A 99 8.18 -10.40 -12.85
CA SER A 99 8.02 -11.54 -13.76
C SER A 99 7.51 -11.16 -15.15
N TRP A 100 7.12 -9.90 -15.34
CA TRP A 100 6.69 -9.38 -16.63
C TRP A 100 7.08 -7.93 -16.84
N ASP A 101 7.33 -7.58 -18.10
CA ASP A 101 7.64 -6.21 -18.51
C ASP A 101 6.40 -5.47 -19.02
N MET A 102 6.05 -4.36 -18.37
CA MET A 102 4.97 -3.46 -18.77
C MET A 102 5.20 -2.81 -20.15
N SER A 103 6.45 -2.62 -20.57
CA SER A 103 6.78 -1.99 -21.87
C SER A 103 6.28 -2.79 -23.08
N ALA A 104 6.11 -4.12 -22.92
CA ALA A 104 5.53 -4.96 -23.96
C ALA A 104 4.06 -4.61 -24.22
N LEU A 105 3.35 -4.16 -23.20
CA LEU A 105 1.93 -3.82 -23.25
C LEU A 105 1.70 -2.32 -23.53
N LEU A 106 2.49 -1.48 -22.88
CA LEU A 106 2.33 -0.03 -22.85
C LEU A 106 3.22 0.65 -23.89
N ARG A 107 2.64 1.56 -24.64
CA ARG A 107 3.36 2.48 -25.53
C ARG A 107 3.93 3.66 -24.75
N GLU A 108 3.13 4.18 -23.82
CA GLU A 108 3.47 5.34 -23.02
C GLU A 108 2.56 5.44 -21.80
N VAL A 109 3.08 6.09 -20.78
CA VAL A 109 2.42 6.39 -19.51
C VAL A 109 2.46 7.90 -19.31
N VAL A 110 1.31 8.51 -19.04
CA VAL A 110 1.22 9.96 -18.80
C VAL A 110 0.73 10.20 -17.38
N PHE A 111 1.57 10.83 -16.57
CA PHE A 111 1.25 11.28 -15.23
C PHE A 111 0.63 12.68 -15.31
N VAL A 112 -0.58 12.82 -14.79
CA VAL A 112 -1.31 14.08 -14.70
C VAL A 112 -1.48 14.44 -13.22
N THR A 113 -0.70 15.42 -12.78
CA THR A 113 -0.49 15.81 -11.37
C THR A 113 -0.96 17.25 -11.08
N ASP A 114 -1.92 17.73 -11.88
CA ASP A 114 -2.64 19.02 -11.83
C ASP A 114 -2.79 19.63 -10.42
N PRO A 115 -2.68 20.97 -10.21
CA PRO A 115 -2.45 22.04 -11.21
C PRO A 115 -1.01 22.56 -11.30
N VAL A 116 -0.15 22.24 -10.34
CA VAL A 116 1.15 22.93 -10.18
C VAL A 116 2.24 22.32 -11.07
N TYR A 117 2.12 21.03 -11.42
CA TYR A 117 3.11 20.30 -12.18
C TYR A 117 2.63 20.01 -13.60
N PRO A 118 3.48 20.21 -14.61
CA PRO A 118 3.14 19.81 -15.97
C PRO A 118 3.03 18.29 -16.05
N SER A 119 2.07 17.82 -16.86
CA SER A 119 1.92 16.39 -17.11
C SER A 119 3.20 15.80 -17.71
N THR A 120 3.66 14.70 -17.14
CA THR A 120 4.91 14.04 -17.57
C THR A 120 4.59 12.78 -18.35
N ARG A 121 5.17 12.64 -19.54
CA ARG A 121 5.02 11.48 -20.43
C ARG A 121 6.28 10.63 -20.40
N LEU A 122 6.13 9.34 -20.13
CA LEU A 122 7.20 8.35 -20.11
C LEU A 122 6.90 7.23 -21.11
N THR A 123 7.86 6.90 -21.95
CA THR A 123 7.75 5.82 -22.96
C THR A 123 8.51 4.56 -22.54
N GLN A 124 9.29 4.63 -21.46
CA GLN A 124 10.11 3.53 -20.97
C GLN A 124 10.05 3.47 -19.44
N ALA A 125 10.21 2.26 -18.90
CA ALA A 125 10.32 2.03 -17.46
C ALA A 125 11.65 2.62 -16.91
N PRO A 126 11.70 3.03 -15.63
CA PRO A 126 10.63 3.00 -14.63
C PRO A 126 9.57 4.09 -14.88
N TYR A 127 8.29 3.71 -14.82
CA TYR A 127 7.17 4.65 -14.97
C TYR A 127 6.89 5.35 -13.65
N GLN A 128 7.65 6.40 -13.37
CA GLN A 128 7.52 7.17 -12.13
C GLN A 128 7.89 8.64 -12.33
N VAL A 129 7.29 9.51 -11.52
CA VAL A 129 7.59 10.93 -11.45
C VAL A 129 7.88 11.34 -10.02
N THR A 130 8.93 12.12 -9.82
CA THR A 130 9.31 12.65 -8.50
C THR A 130 9.18 14.15 -8.50
N HIS A 131 8.50 14.66 -7.49
CA HIS A 131 8.31 16.08 -7.26
C HIS A 131 8.47 16.41 -5.78
N ILE A 132 8.66 17.69 -5.49
CA ILE A 132 8.65 18.23 -4.14
C ILE A 132 7.31 18.92 -3.90
N GLY A 133 6.75 18.90 -2.71
CA GLY A 133 5.47 19.54 -2.43
C GLY A 133 5.15 19.63 -0.95
N TRP A 134 4.01 20.22 -0.64
CA TRP A 134 3.54 20.38 0.74
C TRP A 134 2.09 19.94 0.95
N GLY A 135 1.33 19.72 -0.13
CA GLY A 135 -0.09 19.39 -0.10
C GLY A 135 -0.42 18.07 -0.77
N GLU A 136 -1.52 17.47 -0.33
CA GLU A 136 -2.14 16.28 -0.91
C GLU A 136 -3.13 16.69 -1.99
N TYR A 137 -3.17 15.96 -3.09
CA TYR A 137 -4.07 16.27 -4.20
C TYR A 137 -4.33 15.04 -5.07
N ASN A 138 -5.39 15.12 -5.87
CA ASN A 138 -5.76 14.04 -6.78
C ASN A 138 -4.89 14.07 -8.03
N ALA A 139 -4.23 12.97 -8.32
CA ALA A 139 -3.44 12.73 -9.51
C ALA A 139 -4.03 11.55 -10.30
N SER A 140 -3.65 11.45 -11.57
CA SER A 140 -4.01 10.31 -12.40
C SER A 140 -2.85 9.83 -13.26
N VAL A 141 -2.87 8.54 -13.59
CA VAL A 141 -1.95 7.91 -14.55
C VAL A 141 -2.76 7.42 -15.74
N GLN A 142 -2.42 7.89 -16.93
CA GLN A 142 -3.03 7.44 -18.18
C GLN A 142 -2.11 6.42 -18.85
N LEU A 143 -2.61 5.21 -19.04
CA LEU A 143 -1.93 4.10 -19.71
C LEU A 143 -2.37 4.04 -21.18
N PHE A 144 -1.42 4.20 -22.08
CA PHE A 144 -1.62 4.05 -23.52
C PHE A 144 -0.99 2.75 -23.99
N PHE A 145 -1.75 1.96 -24.74
CA PHE A 145 -1.38 0.61 -25.12
C PHE A 145 -0.72 0.54 -26.49
N ASN A 146 0.17 -0.45 -26.66
CA ASN A 146 0.75 -0.81 -27.95
C ASN A 146 -0.32 -1.34 -28.92
N LYS A 147 -0.01 -1.34 -30.23
CA LYS A 147 -0.95 -1.66 -31.32
C LYS A 147 -1.83 -2.90 -31.08
N PRO A 148 -1.31 -4.07 -30.65
CA PRO A 148 -2.18 -5.23 -30.44
C PRO A 148 -3.20 -5.04 -29.32
N PHE A 149 -2.96 -4.14 -28.36
CA PHE A 149 -3.85 -3.85 -27.21
C PHE A 149 -4.48 -2.45 -27.29
N SER A 150 -4.33 -1.77 -28.43
CA SER A 150 -4.70 -0.37 -28.57
C SER A 150 -6.19 -0.16 -28.37
N THR A 151 -6.54 0.73 -27.43
CA THR A 151 -7.91 1.16 -27.14
C THR A 151 -8.17 2.57 -27.68
N LYS A 152 -9.44 2.93 -27.89
CA LYS A 152 -9.83 4.29 -28.34
C LYS A 152 -9.50 5.38 -27.31
N ARG A 153 -9.41 5.02 -26.03
CA ARG A 153 -9.09 5.92 -24.91
C ARG A 153 -8.03 5.26 -24.04
N PRO A 154 -7.12 6.05 -23.44
CA PRO A 154 -6.22 5.51 -22.44
C PRO A 154 -7.02 4.97 -21.26
N LEU A 155 -6.42 4.02 -20.57
CA LEU A 155 -6.93 3.52 -19.31
C LEU A 155 -6.37 4.41 -18.20
N VAL A 156 -7.25 4.89 -17.31
CA VAL A 156 -6.89 5.94 -16.34
C VAL A 156 -6.99 5.39 -14.93
N LEU A 157 -5.90 5.48 -14.20
CA LEU A 157 -5.79 5.21 -12.76
C LEU A 157 -5.91 6.53 -12.00
N TYR A 158 -6.67 6.56 -10.92
CA TYR A 158 -6.80 7.74 -10.05
C TYR A 158 -6.19 7.45 -8.70
N HIS A 159 -5.39 8.38 -8.19
CA HIS A 159 -4.69 8.24 -6.92
C HIS A 159 -4.62 9.59 -6.22
N THR A 160 -4.88 9.62 -4.91
CA THR A 160 -4.63 10.81 -4.11
C THR A 160 -3.20 10.75 -3.58
N ILE A 161 -2.38 11.75 -3.90
CA ILE A 161 -1.02 11.86 -3.36
C ILE A 161 -1.13 12.09 -1.85
N ILE A 162 -0.65 11.13 -1.06
CA ILE A 162 -0.69 11.18 0.41
C ILE A 162 0.72 11.48 0.91
N LEU A 163 0.84 12.48 1.80
CA LEU A 163 2.10 12.92 2.37
C LEU A 163 2.16 12.67 3.88
N VAL A 164 1.01 12.62 4.56
CA VAL A 164 0.91 12.45 6.01
C VAL A 164 0.09 11.22 6.38
N GLN A 165 0.31 10.69 7.57
CA GLN A 165 -0.44 9.54 8.07
C GLN A 165 -1.74 10.01 8.74
N SER A 166 -2.89 9.56 8.23
CA SER A 166 -4.19 9.80 8.88
C SER A 166 -4.33 9.00 10.17
N LEU A 167 -4.73 9.69 11.24
CA LEU A 167 -5.08 9.10 12.53
C LEU A 167 -6.55 8.66 12.55
N SER A 168 -6.93 7.73 11.67
CA SER A 168 -8.24 7.08 11.85
C SER A 168 -8.29 6.38 13.22
N GLN A 169 -9.38 6.57 13.99
CA GLN A 169 -9.57 6.16 15.40
C GLN A 169 -9.19 4.69 15.72
N LYS A 170 -9.09 3.80 14.72
CA LYS A 170 -8.70 2.39 14.88
C LYS A 170 -7.23 2.16 15.28
N ASN A 171 -6.35 3.14 15.04
CA ASN A 171 -4.93 3.04 15.36
C ASN A 171 -4.53 3.86 16.61
N ALA A 172 -5.47 4.56 17.23
CA ALA A 172 -5.20 5.30 18.45
C ALA A 172 -5.08 4.30 19.60
N SER A 173 -3.88 4.18 20.18
CA SER A 173 -3.73 3.45 21.43
C SER A 173 -4.58 4.14 22.52
N PRO A 174 -5.20 3.38 23.45
CA PRO A 174 -6.01 3.97 24.53
C PRO A 174 -5.22 4.95 25.43
N ALA A 175 -3.89 4.85 25.44
CA ALA A 175 -3.00 5.78 26.14
C ALA A 175 -2.92 7.19 25.50
N THR A 176 -3.48 7.37 24.29
CA THR A 176 -3.52 8.66 23.60
C THR A 176 -4.83 9.42 23.88
N GLN A 177 -5.79 8.80 24.58
CA GLN A 177 -7.12 9.40 24.79
C GLN A 177 -7.13 10.45 25.92
N GLU A 178 -6.21 10.36 26.89
CA GLU A 178 -6.05 11.39 27.92
C GLU A 178 -5.16 12.54 27.41
N GLY A 179 -5.78 13.48 26.70
CA GLY A 179 -5.11 14.70 26.20
C GLY A 179 -5.45 15.07 24.76
N LEU A 180 -6.38 14.35 24.12
CA LEU A 180 -6.77 14.57 22.72
C LEU A 180 -7.94 15.56 22.54
N GLU A 181 -8.24 16.38 23.54
CA GLU A 181 -9.34 17.37 23.44
C GLU A 181 -8.94 18.65 22.69
N ASP A 182 -7.66 18.84 22.35
CA ASP A 182 -7.16 20.15 21.87
C ASP A 182 -6.29 20.12 20.59
N ARG A 183 -6.30 19.02 19.80
CA ARG A 183 -5.62 18.98 18.49
C ARG A 183 -6.62 18.91 17.34
N ALA A 184 -6.83 20.06 16.70
CA ALA A 184 -7.53 20.26 15.44
C ALA A 184 -6.90 19.55 14.21
N GLN A 185 -6.15 18.46 14.42
CA GLN A 185 -5.34 17.83 13.39
C GLN A 185 -5.33 16.30 13.54
N ASN A 186 -6.16 15.63 12.72
CA ASN A 186 -6.31 14.18 12.70
C ASN A 186 -5.19 13.48 11.86
N TYR A 187 -3.97 14.01 11.85
CA TYR A 187 -2.85 13.45 11.08
C TYR A 187 -1.52 13.56 11.83
N ILE A 188 -0.58 12.68 11.48
CA ILE A 188 0.82 12.71 11.94
C ILE A 188 1.74 12.86 10.73
N VAL A 189 2.73 13.75 10.85
CA VAL A 189 3.83 13.87 9.90
C VAL A 189 4.86 12.79 10.21
N VAL A 190 5.10 11.90 9.26
CA VAL A 190 6.06 10.79 9.38
C VAL A 190 7.25 11.00 8.44
N PRO A 191 8.45 10.46 8.75
CA PRO A 191 9.63 10.65 7.90
C PRO A 191 9.47 10.06 6.50
N PHE A 192 8.71 8.96 6.39
CA PHE A 192 8.43 8.27 5.14
C PHE A 192 7.05 7.64 5.20
N ILE A 193 6.29 7.75 4.12
CA ILE A 193 5.00 7.08 3.92
C ILE A 193 4.92 6.51 2.51
N GLN A 194 4.24 5.39 2.37
CA GLN A 194 3.98 4.76 1.08
C GLN A 194 2.53 4.28 1.05
N THR A 195 1.80 4.68 0.02
CA THR A 195 0.41 4.30 -0.23
C THR A 195 0.32 3.72 -1.63
N GLU A 196 0.01 2.42 -1.70
CA GLU A 196 -0.02 1.65 -2.94
C GLU A 196 -1.35 0.91 -3.06
N TYR A 197 -1.82 0.78 -4.30
CA TYR A 197 -3.01 0.05 -4.67
C TYR A 197 -2.64 -1.02 -5.71
N TYR A 198 -3.23 -2.20 -5.53
CA TYR A 198 -3.16 -3.29 -6.50
C TYR A 198 -4.34 -3.19 -7.46
N ASP A 199 -4.08 -3.44 -8.74
CA ASP A 199 -5.13 -3.54 -9.75
C ASP A 199 -4.74 -4.50 -10.87
N GLU A 200 -5.70 -4.84 -11.73
CA GLU A 200 -5.49 -5.77 -12.84
C GLU A 200 -5.90 -5.18 -14.17
N ILE A 201 -4.98 -5.20 -15.13
CA ILE A 201 -5.30 -4.95 -16.54
C ILE A 201 -5.83 -6.26 -17.13
N VAL A 202 -7.11 -6.28 -17.48
CA VAL A 202 -7.79 -7.45 -18.04
C VAL A 202 -7.96 -7.29 -19.54
N VAL A 203 -7.49 -8.28 -20.30
CA VAL A 203 -7.70 -8.42 -21.74
C VAL A 203 -8.73 -9.53 -21.98
N THR A 204 -9.92 -9.16 -22.43
CA THR A 204 -11.00 -10.11 -22.71
C THR A 204 -10.86 -10.67 -24.14
N SER A 205 -10.90 -12.00 -24.23
CA SER A 205 -10.84 -12.80 -25.46
C SER A 205 -9.66 -12.40 -26.34
N PRO A 206 -8.42 -12.55 -25.83
CA PRO A 206 -7.24 -12.05 -26.51
C PRO A 206 -7.04 -12.74 -27.86
N THR A 207 -6.71 -11.95 -28.89
CA THR A 207 -6.32 -12.45 -30.21
C THR A 207 -5.03 -13.27 -30.11
N PRO A 208 -4.72 -14.15 -31.09
CA PRO A 208 -3.44 -14.87 -31.11
C PRO A 208 -2.22 -13.94 -30.97
N GLU A 209 -2.23 -12.79 -31.66
CA GLU A 209 -1.17 -11.78 -31.57
C GLU A 209 -1.05 -11.18 -30.15
N GLN A 210 -2.17 -10.87 -29.50
CA GLN A 210 -2.20 -10.39 -28.12
C GLN A 210 -1.68 -11.45 -27.14
N ARG A 211 -2.06 -12.72 -27.33
CA ARG A 211 -1.56 -13.83 -26.50
C ARG A 211 -0.05 -14.01 -26.64
N ASP A 212 0.46 -13.95 -27.86
CA ASP A 212 1.89 -14.05 -28.12
C ASP A 212 2.65 -12.86 -27.51
N ALA A 213 2.09 -11.65 -27.60
CA ALA A 213 2.68 -10.46 -26.99
C ALA A 213 2.70 -10.54 -25.45
N ILE A 214 1.60 -10.97 -24.82
CA ILE A 214 1.54 -11.25 -23.37
C ILE A 214 2.57 -12.32 -23.00
N GLY A 215 2.62 -13.42 -23.76
CA GLY A 215 3.56 -14.52 -23.51
C GLY A 215 5.04 -14.15 -23.72
N ARG A 216 5.34 -13.10 -24.49
CA ARG A 216 6.69 -12.51 -24.58
C ARG A 216 6.98 -11.55 -23.44
N ALA A 217 5.98 -10.80 -22.99
CA ALA A 217 6.08 -9.91 -21.82
C ALA A 217 6.46 -10.69 -20.56
N TYR A 218 5.89 -11.89 -20.39
CA TYR A 218 6.24 -12.85 -19.32
C TYR A 218 7.50 -13.67 -19.67
N ARG A 219 8.67 -13.04 -19.87
CA ARG A 219 9.93 -13.80 -20.08
C ARG A 219 11.17 -13.11 -19.53
N GLY A 220 11.58 -13.58 -18.35
CA GLY A 220 12.95 -13.64 -17.85
C GLY A 220 13.05 -14.80 -16.86
N ASN A 221 13.62 -15.95 -17.24
CA ASN A 221 14.02 -17.08 -16.39
C ASN A 221 13.15 -17.50 -15.17
N VAL A 222 11.82 -17.39 -15.23
CA VAL A 222 10.95 -18.01 -14.22
C VAL A 222 10.34 -19.27 -14.83
N THR A 223 10.79 -20.44 -14.37
CA THR A 223 10.05 -21.69 -14.53
C THR A 223 8.71 -21.52 -13.81
N ILE A 224 7.65 -21.27 -14.56
CA ILE A 224 6.29 -21.29 -14.02
C ILE A 224 5.98 -22.76 -13.73
N GLY A 225 6.26 -23.18 -12.49
CA GLY A 225 5.70 -24.42 -11.97
C GLY A 225 4.18 -24.30 -11.83
N PRO A 226 3.47 -25.42 -11.63
CA PRO A 226 2.00 -25.45 -11.48
C PRO A 226 1.47 -24.74 -10.22
N GLU A 227 2.36 -24.29 -9.34
CA GLU A 227 2.01 -23.44 -8.20
C GLU A 227 2.03 -21.97 -8.62
N CYS A 228 0.97 -21.24 -8.27
CA CYS A 228 0.92 -19.79 -8.42
C CYS A 228 2.24 -19.21 -7.87
N PRO A 229 3.06 -18.50 -8.68
CA PRO A 229 4.37 -17.99 -8.25
C PRO A 229 4.33 -17.03 -7.06
N TYR A 230 3.13 -16.70 -6.57
CA TYR A 230 2.82 -15.69 -5.58
C TYR A 230 2.57 -16.20 -4.16
N GLU A 231 2.22 -17.48 -3.97
CA GLU A 231 1.95 -17.97 -2.60
C GLU A 231 3.27 -18.05 -1.80
N LEU A 232 4.34 -18.56 -2.41
CA LEU A 232 5.62 -18.76 -1.74
C LEU A 232 6.33 -17.44 -1.34
N PRO A 233 6.45 -16.40 -2.21
CA PRO A 233 7.02 -15.12 -1.79
C PRO A 233 6.16 -14.37 -0.77
N ARG A 234 4.83 -14.48 -0.88
CA ARG A 234 3.87 -13.91 0.08
C ARG A 234 4.02 -14.54 1.46
N GLU A 235 4.03 -15.87 1.53
CA GLU A 235 4.23 -16.61 2.78
C GLU A 235 5.55 -16.27 3.45
N ARG A 236 6.65 -16.22 2.69
CA ARG A 236 7.97 -15.81 3.20
C ARG A 236 7.95 -14.39 3.74
N THR A 237 7.31 -13.47 3.03
CA THR A 237 7.22 -12.06 3.44
C THR A 237 6.35 -11.92 4.69
N ILE A 238 5.21 -12.59 4.75
CA ILE A 238 4.33 -12.62 5.93
C ILE A 238 5.06 -13.24 7.12
N ALA A 239 5.79 -14.34 6.93
CA ALA A 239 6.58 -14.96 7.99
C ALA A 239 7.66 -14.00 8.50
N LYS A 240 8.34 -13.28 7.61
CA LYS A 240 9.33 -12.27 7.98
C LYS A 240 8.71 -11.11 8.75
N ILE A 241 7.57 -10.58 8.28
CA ILE A 241 6.81 -9.53 8.98
C ILE A 241 6.40 -10.00 10.38
N LYS A 242 5.88 -11.22 10.51
CA LYS A 242 5.51 -11.81 11.81
C LYS A 242 6.72 -11.93 12.74
N SER A 243 7.86 -12.37 12.22
CA SER A 243 9.11 -12.48 13.00
C SER A 243 9.59 -11.11 13.50
N VAL A 244 9.65 -10.12 12.60
CA VAL A 244 10.08 -8.76 12.95
C VAL A 244 9.11 -8.09 13.92
N LYS A 245 7.80 -8.26 13.71
CA LYS A 245 6.78 -7.77 14.64
C LYS A 245 6.98 -8.33 16.05
N LYS A 246 7.25 -9.63 16.17
CA LYS A 246 7.52 -10.28 17.46
C LYS A 246 8.77 -9.70 18.15
N GLU A 247 9.83 -9.43 17.39
CA GLU A 247 11.06 -8.83 17.90
C GLU A 247 10.80 -7.40 18.43
N ILE A 248 10.09 -6.59 17.64
CA ILE A 248 9.68 -5.22 18.05
C ILE A 248 8.82 -5.26 19.31
N GLU A 249 7.85 -6.17 19.40
CA GLU A 249 6.99 -6.32 20.59
C GLU A 249 7.78 -6.72 21.84
N ALA A 250 8.75 -7.63 21.70
CA ALA A 250 9.63 -8.03 22.79
C ALA A 250 10.50 -6.85 23.26
N GLU A 251 11.00 -6.06 22.33
CA GLU A 251 11.85 -4.90 22.61
C GLU A 251 11.05 -3.76 23.28
N ILE A 252 9.81 -3.52 22.83
CA ILE A 252 8.89 -2.60 23.50
C ILE A 252 8.60 -3.07 24.93
N ALA A 253 8.39 -4.37 25.15
CA ALA A 253 8.15 -4.92 26.49
C ALA A 253 9.38 -4.74 27.41
N ARG A 254 10.59 -4.93 26.87
CA ARG A 254 11.86 -4.69 27.57
C ARG A 254 11.98 -3.24 28.02
N MET A 255 11.82 -2.29 27.08
CA MET A 255 11.89 -0.86 27.37
C MET A 255 10.83 -0.41 28.38
N LYS A 256 9.59 -0.92 28.27
CA LYS A 256 8.52 -0.62 29.25
C LYS A 256 8.90 -1.07 30.67
N LYS A 257 9.51 -2.25 30.81
CA LYS A 257 9.96 -2.75 32.12
C LYS A 257 11.06 -1.88 32.71
N GLU A 258 12.01 -1.44 31.89
CA GLU A 258 13.10 -0.54 32.30
C GLU A 258 12.57 0.82 32.76
N ILE A 259 11.66 1.43 31.99
CA ILE A 259 11.00 2.69 32.37
C ILE A 259 10.28 2.54 33.71
N LEU A 260 9.53 1.44 33.93
CA LEU A 260 8.82 1.20 35.18
C LEU A 260 9.78 1.02 36.37
N ALA A 261 10.95 0.39 36.16
CA ALA A 261 11.97 0.26 37.20
C ALA A 261 12.55 1.63 37.58
N ASN A 262 12.93 2.44 36.58
CA ASN A 262 13.47 3.78 36.80
C ASN A 262 12.44 4.70 37.48
N ILE A 263 11.15 4.58 37.15
CA ILE A 263 10.07 5.33 37.82
C ILE A 263 9.99 4.95 39.31
N ARG A 264 10.13 3.66 39.66
CA ARG A 264 10.12 3.21 41.07
C ARG A 264 11.32 3.74 41.82
N GLU A 265 12.51 3.63 41.25
CA GLU A 265 13.75 4.15 41.83
C GLU A 265 13.67 5.67 42.06
N CYS A 266 13.17 6.42 41.07
CA CYS A 266 12.93 7.86 41.22
C CYS A 266 11.95 8.18 42.36
N LYS A 267 10.92 7.33 42.59
CA LYS A 267 9.95 7.51 43.66
C LYS A 267 10.55 7.22 45.05
N GLU A 268 11.41 6.20 45.14
CA GLU A 268 12.14 5.85 46.37
C GLU A 268 13.11 6.96 46.74
N LEU A 269 13.94 7.42 45.78
CA LEU A 269 14.87 8.53 45.98
C LEU A 269 14.16 9.81 46.42
N ARG A 270 13.01 10.15 45.81
CA ARG A 270 12.18 11.28 46.24
C ARG A 270 11.70 11.13 47.69
N SER A 271 11.30 9.92 48.08
CA SER A 271 10.84 9.65 49.46
C SER A 271 11.97 9.78 50.47
N SER A 272 13.17 9.27 50.15
CA SER A 272 14.37 9.42 50.97
C SER A 272 14.82 10.88 51.12
N ILE A 273 14.76 11.68 50.05
CA ILE A 273 15.05 13.12 50.12
C ILE A 273 14.09 13.83 51.09
N VAL A 274 12.79 13.52 51.03
CA VAL A 274 11.79 14.10 51.94
C VAL A 274 12.09 13.73 53.40
N GLN A 275 12.43 12.46 53.68
CA GLN A 275 12.79 12.03 55.03
C GLN A 275 14.05 12.72 55.55
N LEU A 276 15.11 12.83 54.75
CA LEU A 276 16.35 13.51 55.14
C LEU A 276 16.15 15.00 55.43
N ASN A 277 15.26 15.66 54.67
CA ASN A 277 14.89 17.05 54.93
C ASN A 277 14.07 17.21 56.21
N MET A 278 13.24 16.23 56.59
CA MET A 278 12.48 16.25 57.85
C MET A 278 13.36 15.98 59.08
N THR A 279 14.45 15.24 58.95
CA THR A 279 15.38 14.94 60.06
C THR A 279 16.42 16.04 60.30
N ASN A 280 16.59 16.96 59.36
CA ASN A 280 17.52 18.10 59.46
C ASN A 280 16.83 19.41 59.91
N LEU A 281 15.58 19.32 60.39
CA LEU A 281 14.81 20.37 61.05
C LEU A 281 14.63 20.00 62.53
#